data_AF-A0A1I1YHT4-F1
#
_entry.id   AF-A0A1I1YHT4-F1
#
_cell.length_a   1.000
_cell.length_b   1.000
_cell.length_c   1.000
_cell.angle_alpha   90.00
_cell.angle_beta   90.00
_cell.angle_gamma   90.00
#
_symmetry.space_group_name_H-M   'P 1'
#
loop_
_entity.id
_entity.type
_entity.pdbx_description
1 polymer ?
#
loop_
_entity_poly.entity_id
_entity_poly.type
_entity_poly.pdbx_seq_one_letter_code
_entity_poly.pdbx_strand_id
1 'polypeptide(L)'
;MSNLHLFILGLLLIGGMTSCSKENVDPDADPAVLQSNREDITNYATTKGLSGSLTTTGLYYVVTKATSSTATPVAPAIGQELEFTYTLYTLTRSVSNSAIVTDTKVDSTNSVNSVFIPYFSGILKAGLEEGLLKMNEGDQATLLVPSNLAFGNVVSPSPPVPANSAVRYDVTLKRVRTEDQQINEYVAANKLTVTETTSSGLRFIKTVTSSAVDYPQANQTLTIRATGKLLRASIPFDSTGSTITTALAKSLMAGFNEGLAKLKVGEKATLIFPSSIGYKDKGLGGQAENFVVPPYTPIRYDIELISAQ
;
A
#
# COMPACT_ATOMS: atom_id res chain seq x y z
N MET A 1 30.60 -2.12 -8.46
CA MET A 1 29.50 -3.08 -8.62
C MET A 1 28.71 -3.06 -7.32
N SER A 2 27.69 -2.20 -7.26
CA SER A 2 26.89 -1.98 -6.04
C SER A 2 25.63 -2.82 -6.15
N ASN A 3 25.40 -3.66 -5.14
CA ASN A 3 24.29 -4.61 -5.12
C ASN A 3 22.96 -3.87 -5.10
N LEU A 4 22.23 -4.06 -6.19
CA LEU A 4 20.84 -3.71 -6.42
C LEU A 4 19.96 -4.38 -5.35
N HIS A 5 19.42 -3.62 -4.41
CA HIS A 5 18.25 -4.02 -3.63
C HIS A 5 17.01 -3.54 -4.36
N LEU A 6 16.68 -4.28 -5.42
CA LEU A 6 15.35 -4.28 -5.99
C LEU A 6 14.44 -4.85 -4.88
N PHE A 7 13.67 -4.01 -4.21
CA PHE A 7 12.57 -4.45 -3.37
C PHE A 7 11.56 -5.15 -4.29
N ILE A 8 11.75 -6.44 -4.52
CA ILE A 8 10.74 -7.31 -5.08
C ILE A 8 9.66 -7.38 -4.01
N LEU A 9 8.57 -6.65 -4.23
CA LEU A 9 7.30 -6.79 -3.53
C LEU A 9 6.69 -8.16 -3.93
N GLY A 10 7.36 -9.23 -3.54
CA GLY A 10 7.03 -10.59 -3.92
C GLY A 10 6.13 -11.24 -2.89
N LEU A 11 4.90 -11.53 -3.30
CA LEU A 11 3.97 -12.47 -2.67
C LEU A 11 3.28 -12.06 -1.38
N LEU A 12 2.51 -10.98 -1.49
CA LEU A 12 1.29 -10.78 -0.71
C LEU A 12 0.05 -10.50 -1.59
N LEU A 13 0.22 -10.61 -2.91
CA LEU A 13 -0.63 -10.04 -3.94
C LEU A 13 -1.16 -11.16 -4.87
N ILE A 14 -2.39 -10.98 -5.34
CA ILE A 14 -3.25 -11.95 -6.04
C ILE A 14 -2.81 -12.07 -7.52
N GLY A 15 -1.99 -13.08 -7.80
CA GLY A 15 -1.79 -13.53 -9.18
C GLY A 15 -3.03 -14.26 -9.73
N GLY A 16 -3.59 -13.77 -10.84
CA GLY A 16 -4.20 -14.64 -11.87
C GLY A 16 -5.68 -14.47 -12.24
N MET A 17 -5.91 -13.68 -13.30
CA MET A 17 -6.92 -13.78 -14.39
C MET A 17 -8.45 -13.81 -14.14
N THR A 18 -9.06 -12.73 -14.64
CA THR A 18 -10.38 -12.57 -15.31
C THR A 18 -11.68 -12.89 -14.56
N SER A 19 -12.45 -11.82 -14.37
CA SER A 19 -13.92 -11.68 -14.55
C SER A 19 -14.66 -11.21 -13.30
N CYS A 20 -15.09 -9.95 -13.38
CA CYS A 20 -16.23 -9.33 -12.70
C CYS A 20 -16.61 -9.83 -11.29
N SER A 21 -16.20 -9.05 -10.29
CA SER A 21 -17.01 -8.67 -9.13
C SER A 21 -17.75 -9.81 -8.41
N LYS A 22 -17.02 -10.51 -7.55
CA LYS A 22 -17.47 -10.99 -6.23
C LYS A 22 -16.23 -11.35 -5.41
N GLU A 23 -16.34 -11.14 -4.10
CA GLU A 23 -15.32 -11.17 -3.05
C GLU A 23 -14.24 -12.26 -3.25
N ASN A 24 -13.00 -11.94 -2.82
CA ASN A 24 -11.74 -12.70 -2.91
C ASN A 24 -11.74 -14.11 -2.28
N VAL A 25 -12.76 -14.92 -2.57
CA VAL A 25 -12.91 -16.32 -2.21
C VAL A 25 -12.81 -17.06 -3.52
N ASP A 26 -11.95 -18.08 -3.62
CA ASP A 26 -12.01 -19.04 -4.72
C ASP A 26 -13.40 -19.71 -4.68
N PRO A 27 -14.35 -19.35 -5.56
CA PRO A 27 -15.70 -19.93 -5.53
C PRO A 27 -15.68 -21.40 -5.96
N ASP A 28 -14.57 -21.85 -6.54
CA ASP A 28 -14.31 -23.22 -6.99
C ASP A 28 -13.52 -24.02 -5.94
N ALA A 29 -13.31 -23.48 -4.73
CA ALA A 29 -12.66 -24.20 -3.66
C ALA A 29 -13.45 -25.46 -3.27
N ASP A 30 -12.78 -26.62 -3.38
CA ASP A 30 -13.36 -27.92 -3.03
C ASP A 30 -13.87 -27.89 -1.56
N PRO A 31 -15.18 -28.15 -1.31
CA PRO A 31 -15.74 -28.19 0.03
C PRO A 31 -14.98 -29.10 1.01
N ALA A 32 -14.39 -30.18 0.52
CA ALA A 32 -13.58 -31.09 1.33
C ALA A 32 -12.26 -30.44 1.78
N VAL A 33 -11.61 -29.66 0.89
CA VAL A 33 -10.41 -28.89 1.22
C VAL A 33 -10.73 -27.83 2.28
N LEU A 34 -11.82 -27.09 2.10
CA LEU A 34 -12.25 -26.07 3.07
C LEU A 34 -12.56 -26.68 4.43
N GLN A 35 -13.20 -27.84 4.46
CA GLN A 35 -13.47 -28.56 5.70
C GLN A 35 -12.18 -29.05 6.36
N SER A 36 -11.25 -29.61 5.59
CA SER A 36 -9.92 -30.01 6.09
C SER A 36 -9.15 -28.82 6.66
N ASN A 37 -9.13 -27.67 5.98
CA ASN A 37 -8.48 -26.46 6.48
C ASN A 37 -9.12 -25.96 7.78
N ARG A 38 -10.46 -26.00 7.91
CA ARG A 38 -11.15 -25.63 9.16
C ARG A 38 -10.77 -26.54 10.32
N GLU A 39 -10.67 -27.85 10.09
CA GLU A 39 -10.18 -28.81 11.09
C GLU A 39 -8.74 -28.52 11.48
N ASP A 40 -7.87 -28.25 10.49
CA ASP A 40 -6.46 -27.94 10.74
C ASP A 40 -6.30 -26.68 11.60
N ILE A 41 -7.04 -25.63 11.26
CA ILE A 41 -7.11 -24.37 11.99
C ILE A 41 -7.60 -24.60 13.42
N THR A 42 -8.68 -25.38 13.60
CA THR A 42 -9.28 -25.65 14.91
C THR A 42 -8.32 -26.46 15.80
N ASN A 43 -7.71 -27.51 15.25
CA ASN A 43 -6.75 -28.36 15.96
C ASN A 43 -5.50 -27.56 16.35
N TYR A 44 -4.97 -26.75 15.43
CA TYR A 44 -3.82 -25.88 15.69
C TYR A 44 -4.14 -24.85 16.77
N ALA A 45 -5.26 -24.13 16.66
CA ALA A 45 -5.67 -23.13 17.63
C ALA A 45 -5.83 -23.72 19.03
N THR A 46 -6.48 -24.87 19.13
CA THR A 46 -6.66 -25.60 20.40
C THR A 46 -5.32 -26.02 20.99
N THR A 47 -4.44 -26.61 20.18
CA THR A 47 -3.11 -27.07 20.62
C THR A 47 -2.23 -25.92 21.11
N LYS A 48 -2.33 -24.75 20.47
CA LYS A 48 -1.58 -23.54 20.84
C LYS A 48 -2.26 -22.71 21.94
N GLY A 49 -3.45 -23.11 22.41
CA GLY A 49 -4.21 -22.36 23.41
C GLY A 49 -4.67 -20.98 22.94
N LEU A 50 -4.91 -20.82 21.63
CA LEU A 50 -5.38 -19.54 21.08
C LEU A 50 -6.84 -19.30 21.48
N SER A 51 -7.13 -18.08 21.91
CA SER A 51 -8.47 -17.64 22.33
C SER A 51 -9.05 -16.64 21.32
N GLY A 52 -9.20 -17.09 20.07
CA GLY A 52 -9.77 -16.33 18.96
C GLY A 52 -11.16 -16.77 18.55
N SER A 53 -11.65 -16.18 17.47
CA SER A 53 -12.97 -16.47 16.88
C SER A 53 -12.86 -16.79 15.40
N LEU A 54 -13.65 -17.76 14.93
CA LEU A 54 -13.83 -18.03 13.51
C LEU A 54 -14.83 -17.04 12.91
N THR A 55 -14.49 -16.43 11.78
CA THR A 55 -15.37 -15.55 11.02
C THR A 55 -16.23 -16.36 10.05
N THR A 56 -17.20 -15.72 9.41
CA THR A 56 -18.09 -16.37 8.43
C THR A 56 -17.35 -16.84 7.17
N THR A 57 -16.21 -16.23 6.85
CA THR A 57 -15.36 -16.62 5.71
C THR A 57 -14.43 -17.78 6.04
N GLY A 58 -14.31 -18.15 7.33
CA GLY A 58 -13.44 -19.21 7.82
C GLY A 58 -12.06 -18.73 8.30
N LEU A 59 -11.80 -17.41 8.31
CA LEU A 59 -10.64 -16.85 9.00
C LEU A 59 -10.78 -17.09 10.51
N TYR A 60 -9.74 -17.63 11.16
CA TYR A 60 -9.64 -17.61 12.61
C TYR A 60 -8.78 -16.43 13.05
N TYR A 61 -9.36 -15.55 13.85
CA TYR A 61 -8.78 -14.27 14.25
C TYR A 61 -8.57 -14.22 15.77
N VAL A 62 -7.36 -13.89 16.21
CA VAL A 62 -7.06 -13.61 17.62
C VAL A 62 -6.19 -12.36 17.75
N VAL A 63 -6.62 -11.40 18.57
CA VAL A 63 -5.76 -10.31 19.04
C VAL A 63 -4.85 -10.87 20.11
N THR A 64 -3.55 -10.94 19.81
CA THR A 64 -2.54 -11.44 20.76
C THR A 64 -2.03 -10.33 21.68
N LYS A 65 -2.11 -9.09 21.22
CA LYS A 65 -1.85 -7.89 22.03
C LYS A 65 -2.67 -6.73 21.51
N ALA A 66 -3.63 -6.27 22.30
CA ALA A 66 -4.37 -5.06 21.97
C ALA A 66 -3.49 -3.82 22.18
N THR A 67 -3.74 -2.79 21.38
CA THR A 67 -3.18 -1.46 21.57
C THR A 67 -3.50 -0.98 22.99
N SER A 68 -2.49 -0.46 23.70
CA SER A 68 -2.65 0.08 25.05
C SER A 68 -3.01 1.58 25.02
N SER A 69 -3.28 2.13 23.84
CA SER A 69 -3.65 3.53 23.66
C SER A 69 -5.04 3.80 24.21
N THR A 70 -5.19 4.90 24.94
CA THR A 70 -6.50 5.42 25.39
C THR A 70 -7.18 6.28 24.34
N ALA A 71 -6.53 6.53 23.20
CA ALA A 71 -7.13 7.24 22.08
C ALA A 71 -8.21 6.39 21.40
N THR A 72 -9.12 7.04 20.67
CA THR A 72 -10.12 6.36 19.85
C THR A 72 -9.44 5.32 18.97
N PRO A 73 -9.91 4.06 18.97
CA PRO A 73 -9.35 3.01 18.12
C PRO A 73 -9.38 3.44 16.66
N VAL A 74 -8.25 3.28 15.96
CA VAL A 74 -8.10 3.64 14.55
C VAL A 74 -8.05 2.35 13.73
N ALA A 75 -9.15 2.02 13.06
CA ALA A 75 -9.21 0.89 12.14
C ALA A 75 -8.78 1.32 10.73
N PRO A 76 -8.22 0.41 9.91
CA PRO A 76 -7.96 0.65 8.50
C PRO A 76 -9.20 1.12 7.71
N ALA A 77 -9.02 2.12 6.85
CA ALA A 77 -10.02 2.59 5.90
C ALA A 77 -9.42 2.84 4.51
N ILE A 78 -10.26 2.70 3.47
CA ILE A 78 -9.86 2.96 2.08
C ILE A 78 -9.25 4.36 1.96
N GLY A 79 -8.13 4.45 1.26
CA GLY A 79 -7.39 5.68 1.03
C GLY A 79 -6.39 6.04 2.12
N GLN A 80 -6.28 5.24 3.18
CA GLN A 80 -5.20 5.34 4.15
C GLN A 80 -4.02 4.47 3.75
N GLU A 81 -2.83 4.77 4.25
CA GLU A 81 -1.67 3.89 4.17
C GLU A 81 -1.60 3.01 5.41
N LEU A 82 -1.50 1.70 5.20
CA LEU A 82 -1.24 0.74 6.26
C LEU A 82 0.26 0.53 6.39
N GLU A 83 0.76 0.66 7.61
CA GLU A 83 2.08 0.19 8.00
C GLU A 83 1.95 -1.02 8.90
N PHE A 84 2.49 -2.16 8.48
CA PHE A 84 2.44 -3.39 9.27
C PHE A 84 3.68 -4.25 9.07
N THR A 85 3.93 -5.14 10.03
CA THR A 85 4.90 -6.23 9.89
C THR A 85 4.16 -7.56 9.93
N TYR A 86 4.74 -8.58 9.30
CA TYR A 86 4.18 -9.92 9.38
C TYR A 86 5.26 -11.02 9.33
N THR A 87 4.90 -12.18 9.86
CA THR A 87 5.58 -13.45 9.60
C THR A 87 4.55 -14.46 9.10
N LEU A 88 4.88 -15.20 8.05
CA LEU A 88 4.01 -16.19 7.44
C LEU A 88 4.49 -17.61 7.73
N TYR A 89 3.55 -18.47 8.07
CA TYR A 89 3.75 -19.89 8.29
C TYR A 89 2.74 -20.71 7.49
N THR A 90 3.14 -21.90 7.04
CA THR A 90 2.22 -22.93 6.54
C THR A 90 1.81 -23.84 7.67
N LEU A 91 0.55 -24.27 7.69
CA LEU A 91 0.07 -25.29 8.61
C LEU A 91 0.07 -26.66 7.92
N THR A 92 0.65 -27.65 8.58
CA THR A 92 0.80 -29.01 8.05
C THR A 92 0.22 -30.01 9.03
N ARG A 93 -0.80 -30.74 8.58
CA ARG A 93 -1.37 -31.89 9.30
C ARG A 93 -0.39 -33.07 9.27
N SER A 94 -0.18 -33.70 10.42
CA SER A 94 0.60 -34.93 10.50
C SER A 94 -0.12 -36.09 9.80
N VAL A 95 0.61 -36.86 8.99
CA VAL A 95 0.10 -38.06 8.32
C VAL A 95 -0.17 -39.22 9.28
N SER A 96 0.49 -39.24 10.45
CA SER A 96 0.32 -40.30 11.44
C SER A 96 -0.75 -40.01 12.48
N ASN A 97 -1.13 -38.74 12.64
CA ASN A 97 -2.19 -38.31 13.55
C ASN A 97 -2.79 -36.98 13.09
N SER A 98 -4.00 -37.04 12.54
CA SER A 98 -4.71 -35.88 11.98
C SER A 98 -5.06 -34.79 13.00
N ALA A 99 -5.02 -35.08 14.31
CA ALA A 99 -5.20 -34.09 15.36
C ALA A 99 -3.95 -33.20 15.55
N ILE A 100 -2.79 -33.64 15.05
CA ILE A 100 -1.54 -32.89 15.17
C ILE A 100 -1.36 -32.02 13.93
N VAL A 101 -1.33 -30.71 14.15
CA VAL A 101 -1.04 -29.71 13.13
C VAL A 101 0.15 -28.89 13.59
N THR A 102 1.20 -28.86 12.77
CA THR A 102 2.42 -28.10 13.03
C THR A 102 2.51 -26.92 12.07
N ASP A 103 3.27 -25.90 12.43
CA ASP A 103 3.56 -24.77 11.57
C ASP A 103 5.01 -24.75 11.10
N THR A 104 5.23 -24.34 9.86
CA THR A 104 6.57 -24.09 9.32
C THR A 104 6.65 -22.65 8.84
N LYS A 105 7.65 -21.90 9.29
CA LYS A 105 7.85 -20.51 8.86
C LYS A 105 8.32 -20.49 7.41
N VAL A 106 7.62 -19.75 6.56
CA VAL A 106 7.90 -19.68 5.12
C VAL A 106 8.22 -18.27 4.64
N ASP A 107 7.86 -17.25 5.40
CA ASP A 107 8.32 -15.87 5.18
C ASP A 107 8.55 -15.15 6.50
N SER A 108 9.69 -14.48 6.63
CA SER A 108 9.99 -13.55 7.72
C SER A 108 10.66 -12.26 7.24
N THR A 109 10.62 -11.99 5.94
CA THR A 109 11.25 -10.83 5.30
C THR A 109 10.80 -9.52 5.94
N ASN A 110 9.50 -9.44 6.28
CA ASN A 110 8.87 -8.28 6.90
C ASN A 110 8.49 -8.51 8.37
N SER A 111 9.23 -9.38 9.06
CA SER A 111 9.03 -9.62 10.50
C SER A 111 9.49 -8.44 11.37
N VAL A 112 10.41 -7.62 10.85
CA VAL A 112 10.95 -6.43 11.51
C VAL A 112 10.72 -5.18 10.66
N ASN A 113 11.03 -5.25 9.36
CA ASN A 113 10.87 -4.16 8.42
C ASN A 113 9.40 -3.99 8.05
N SER A 114 8.89 -2.77 8.17
CA SER A 114 7.50 -2.46 7.88
C SER A 114 7.20 -2.55 6.39
N VAL A 115 6.06 -3.14 6.07
CA VAL A 115 5.37 -3.03 4.79
C VAL A 115 4.52 -1.75 4.82
N PHE A 116 4.51 -1.01 3.70
CA PHE A 116 3.68 0.17 3.52
C PHE A 116 2.79 -0.03 2.30
N ILE A 117 1.46 0.04 2.49
CA ILE A 117 0.49 -0.17 1.40
C ILE A 117 -0.56 0.94 1.43
N PRO A 118 -0.73 1.72 0.34
CA PRO A 118 -1.93 2.51 0.12
C PRO A 118 -3.13 1.57 0.02
N TYR A 119 -4.05 1.64 0.97
CA TYR A 119 -5.12 0.67 1.10
C TYR A 119 -6.29 0.99 0.20
N PHE A 120 -6.65 0.01 -0.61
CA PHE A 120 -7.89 -0.08 -1.36
C PHE A 120 -8.28 -1.56 -1.45
N SER A 121 -9.57 -1.82 -1.67
CA SER A 121 -10.08 -3.20 -1.65
C SER A 121 -9.36 -4.10 -2.66
N GLY A 122 -8.94 -5.27 -2.20
CA GLY A 122 -8.32 -6.30 -3.04
C GLY A 122 -6.82 -6.13 -3.29
N ILE A 123 -6.16 -5.15 -2.66
CA ILE A 123 -4.69 -5.00 -2.73
C ILE A 123 -3.93 -5.98 -1.84
N LEU A 124 -4.61 -6.79 -1.02
CA LEU A 124 -3.99 -7.79 -0.16
C LEU A 124 -4.69 -9.14 -0.36
N LYS A 125 -4.04 -10.25 0.00
CA LYS A 125 -4.73 -11.55 0.12
C LYS A 125 -5.94 -11.42 1.03
N ALA A 126 -7.05 -12.03 0.63
CA ALA A 126 -8.36 -11.89 1.25
C ALA A 126 -8.36 -12.04 2.78
N GLY A 127 -7.74 -13.11 3.29
CA GLY A 127 -7.75 -13.38 4.74
C GLY A 127 -6.82 -12.47 5.53
N LEU A 128 -5.74 -11.98 4.92
CA LEU A 128 -4.88 -10.97 5.53
C LEU A 128 -5.56 -9.60 5.51
N GLU A 129 -6.24 -9.25 4.40
CA GLU A 129 -7.08 -8.06 4.30
C GLU A 129 -8.16 -8.06 5.39
N GLU A 130 -8.96 -9.13 5.45
CA GLU A 130 -10.01 -9.29 6.45
C GLU A 130 -9.46 -9.21 7.88
N GLY A 131 -8.31 -9.85 8.15
CA GLY A 131 -7.66 -9.80 9.45
C GLY A 131 -7.20 -8.40 9.83
N LEU A 132 -6.54 -7.67 8.92
CA LEU A 132 -6.11 -6.29 9.13
C LEU A 132 -7.29 -5.35 9.37
N LEU A 133 -8.38 -5.50 8.61
CA LEU A 133 -9.61 -4.71 8.78
C LEU A 133 -10.30 -4.90 10.14
N LYS A 134 -9.98 -5.99 10.86
CA LYS A 134 -10.46 -6.24 12.22
C LYS A 134 -9.54 -5.67 13.31
N MET A 135 -8.34 -5.24 12.94
CA MET A 135 -7.35 -4.69 13.87
C MET A 135 -7.53 -3.17 14.02
N ASN A 136 -7.06 -2.66 15.15
CA ASN A 136 -6.81 -1.25 15.37
C ASN A 136 -5.31 -0.97 15.25
N GLU A 137 -4.97 0.28 14.98
CA GLU A 137 -3.60 0.76 15.05
C GLU A 137 -2.94 0.39 16.39
N GLY A 138 -1.79 -0.28 16.30
CA GLY A 138 -1.00 -0.78 17.43
C GLY A 138 -1.28 -2.23 17.81
N ASP A 139 -2.34 -2.85 17.28
CA ASP A 139 -2.68 -4.24 17.59
C ASP A 139 -1.65 -5.23 17.03
N GLN A 140 -1.48 -6.34 17.75
CA GLN A 140 -0.88 -7.56 17.25
C GLN A 140 -1.95 -8.65 17.18
N ALA A 141 -1.93 -9.42 16.10
CA ALA A 141 -2.88 -10.49 15.87
C ALA A 141 -2.21 -11.72 15.26
N THR A 142 -2.77 -12.88 15.56
CA THR A 142 -2.53 -14.11 14.81
C THR A 142 -3.77 -14.41 13.97
N LEU A 143 -3.55 -14.63 12.68
CA LEU A 143 -4.57 -14.96 11.69
C LEU A 143 -4.31 -16.38 11.20
N LEU A 144 -5.26 -17.29 11.37
CA LEU A 144 -5.21 -18.60 10.71
C LEU A 144 -6.17 -18.58 9.53
N VAL A 145 -5.61 -18.67 8.33
CA VAL A 145 -6.27 -18.36 7.08
C VAL A 145 -6.41 -19.64 6.25
N PRO A 146 -7.63 -20.06 5.90
CA PRO A 146 -7.83 -21.20 5.00
C PRO A 146 -7.29 -20.88 3.60
N SER A 147 -6.94 -21.91 2.83
CA SER A 147 -6.25 -21.76 1.54
C SER A 147 -6.99 -20.84 0.57
N ASN A 148 -8.32 -20.92 0.48
CA ASN A 148 -9.16 -20.09 -0.38
C ASN A 148 -9.10 -18.58 -0.08
N LEU A 149 -8.69 -18.19 1.13
CA LEU A 149 -8.45 -16.79 1.52
C LEU A 149 -6.97 -16.41 1.46
N ALA A 150 -6.09 -17.32 1.03
CA ALA A 150 -4.64 -17.16 1.00
C ALA A 150 -4.03 -17.49 -0.38
N PHE A 151 -3.54 -18.72 -0.57
CA PHE A 151 -2.81 -19.16 -1.77
C PHE A 151 -3.61 -20.12 -2.68
N GLY A 152 -4.85 -20.45 -2.29
CA GLY A 152 -5.77 -21.29 -3.05
C GLY A 152 -5.24 -22.69 -3.31
N ASN A 153 -5.63 -23.24 -4.46
CA ASN A 153 -5.29 -24.58 -4.93
C ASN A 153 -3.97 -24.65 -5.73
N VAL A 154 -3.16 -23.61 -5.69
CA VAL A 154 -1.88 -23.53 -6.43
C VAL A 154 -0.68 -23.56 -5.48
N VAL A 155 0.44 -24.09 -5.98
CA VAL A 155 1.72 -24.02 -5.26
C VAL A 155 2.31 -22.63 -5.45
N SER A 156 2.67 -22.00 -4.33
CA SER A 156 3.48 -20.79 -4.31
C SER A 156 4.95 -21.15 -4.06
N PRO A 157 5.88 -20.80 -4.95
CA PRO A 157 7.30 -21.12 -4.77
C PRO A 157 8.06 -20.15 -3.84
N SER A 158 7.58 -18.91 -3.65
CA SER A 158 8.29 -17.89 -2.88
C SER A 158 7.34 -16.84 -2.29
N PRO A 159 6.77 -17.02 -1.09
CA PRO A 159 7.18 -17.99 -0.11
C PRO A 159 6.69 -19.41 -0.44
N PRO A 160 7.41 -20.46 -0.02
CA PRO A 160 7.07 -21.85 -0.32
C PRO A 160 5.79 -22.26 0.41
N VAL A 161 4.64 -22.14 -0.26
CA VAL A 161 3.33 -22.55 0.26
C VAL A 161 2.74 -23.62 -0.66
N PRO A 162 2.51 -24.85 -0.17
CA PRO A 162 1.86 -25.89 -0.96
C PRO A 162 0.41 -25.50 -1.29
N ALA A 163 -0.10 -26.03 -2.41
CA ALA A 163 -1.51 -25.93 -2.76
C ALA A 163 -2.41 -26.39 -1.61
N ASN A 164 -3.58 -25.75 -1.47
CA ASN A 164 -4.62 -26.11 -0.49
C ASN A 164 -4.18 -26.01 0.99
N SER A 165 -3.07 -25.32 1.26
CA SER A 165 -2.56 -25.16 2.63
C SER A 165 -3.27 -24.02 3.36
N ALA A 166 -3.74 -24.29 4.57
CA ALA A 166 -4.01 -23.23 5.53
C ALA A 166 -2.69 -22.58 5.95
N VAL A 167 -2.72 -21.28 6.21
CA VAL A 167 -1.54 -20.50 6.61
C VAL A 167 -1.80 -19.73 7.88
N ARG A 168 -0.74 -19.35 8.57
CA ARG A 168 -0.78 -18.47 9.74
C ARG A 168 0.01 -17.20 9.45
N TYR A 169 -0.63 -16.05 9.66
CA TYR A 169 0.06 -14.77 9.75
C TYR A 169 0.15 -14.35 11.20
N ASP A 170 1.35 -14.00 11.66
CA ASP A 170 1.52 -13.18 12.86
C ASP A 170 1.75 -11.75 12.41
N VAL A 171 0.82 -10.84 12.73
CA VAL A 171 0.76 -9.47 12.19
C VAL A 171 0.88 -8.46 13.31
N THR A 172 1.58 -7.36 13.07
CA THR A 172 1.49 -6.14 13.88
C THR A 172 1.06 -4.99 12.97
N LEU A 173 -0.13 -4.44 13.19
CA LEU A 173 -0.60 -3.23 12.51
C LEU A 173 0.00 -2.03 13.24
N LYS A 174 1.07 -1.46 12.71
CA LYS A 174 1.81 -0.39 13.40
C LYS A 174 1.11 0.95 13.29
N ARG A 175 0.70 1.33 12.08
CA ARG A 175 0.13 2.66 11.78
C ARG A 175 -0.93 2.57 10.68
N VAL A 176 -1.92 3.44 10.78
CA VAL A 176 -2.93 3.70 9.76
C VAL A 176 -2.89 5.21 9.48
N ARG A 177 -2.33 5.59 8.33
CA ARG A 177 -2.03 7.00 8.02
C ARG A 177 -2.95 7.59 6.97
N THR A 178 -3.53 8.74 7.27
CA THR A 178 -4.10 9.65 6.27
C THR A 178 -3.02 10.17 5.31
N GLU A 179 -3.42 10.64 4.12
CA GLU A 179 -2.48 11.27 3.18
C GLU A 179 -1.80 12.50 3.80
N ASP A 180 -2.51 13.30 4.59
CA ASP A 180 -1.93 14.45 5.29
C ASP A 180 -0.85 14.03 6.30
N GLN A 181 -1.07 12.95 7.05
CA GLN A 181 -0.02 12.41 7.93
C GLN A 181 1.19 11.95 7.12
N GLN A 182 0.99 11.23 6.01
CA GLN A 182 2.09 10.81 5.13
C GLN A 182 2.89 12.00 4.60
N ILE A 183 2.20 13.04 4.11
CA ILE A 183 2.82 14.25 3.57
C ILE A 183 3.59 15.00 4.67
N ASN A 184 2.98 15.21 5.83
CA ASN A 184 3.60 15.93 6.94
C ASN A 184 4.83 15.19 7.49
N GLU A 185 4.75 13.87 7.63
CA GLU A 185 5.88 13.02 8.03
C GLU A 185 7.01 13.08 6.99
N TYR A 186 6.68 13.04 5.69
CA TYR A 186 7.67 13.18 4.61
C TYR A 186 8.36 14.55 4.63
N VAL A 187 7.60 15.64 4.77
CA VAL A 187 8.12 17.01 4.87
C VAL A 187 9.09 17.12 6.05
N ALA A 188 8.70 16.61 7.22
CA ALA A 188 9.53 16.62 8.42
C ALA A 188 10.81 15.79 8.25
N ALA A 189 10.70 14.56 7.75
CA ALA A 189 11.83 13.66 7.56
C ALA A 189 12.87 14.21 6.57
N ASN A 190 12.42 14.93 5.54
CA ASN A 190 13.27 15.55 4.53
C ASN A 190 13.66 17.00 4.85
N LYS A 191 13.25 17.52 6.02
CA LYS A 191 13.53 18.89 6.48
C LYS A 191 13.12 19.95 5.45
N LEU A 192 11.97 19.75 4.81
CA LEU A 192 11.47 20.67 3.79
C LEU A 192 10.75 21.84 4.46
N THR A 193 11.02 23.06 4.00
CA THR A 193 10.32 24.26 4.46
C THR A 193 9.13 24.54 3.57
N VAL A 194 7.92 24.22 4.03
CA VAL A 194 6.68 24.53 3.31
C VAL A 194 6.47 26.03 3.28
N THR A 195 6.50 26.63 2.09
CA THR A 195 6.30 28.07 1.89
C THR A 195 4.83 28.45 1.82
N GLU A 196 3.98 27.53 1.39
CA GLU A 196 2.52 27.70 1.36
C GLU A 196 1.84 26.33 1.48
N THR A 197 0.74 26.26 2.23
CA THR A 197 -0.22 25.15 2.16
C THR A 197 -1.54 25.70 1.64
N THR A 198 -2.00 25.17 0.51
CA THR A 198 -3.21 25.67 -0.13
C THR A 198 -4.45 24.95 0.41
N SER A 199 -5.64 25.49 0.13
CA SER A 199 -6.91 24.88 0.54
C SER A 199 -7.19 23.53 -0.10
N SER A 200 -6.54 23.21 -1.23
CA SER A 200 -6.62 21.89 -1.89
C SER A 200 -5.69 20.85 -1.25
N GLY A 201 -4.86 21.26 -0.30
CA GLY A 201 -3.89 20.40 0.38
C GLY A 201 -2.50 20.37 -0.28
N LEU A 202 -2.25 21.16 -1.34
CA LEU A 202 -0.91 21.29 -1.91
C LEU A 202 0.05 21.91 -0.88
N ARG A 203 1.14 21.21 -0.57
CA ARG A 203 2.33 21.78 0.08
C ARG A 203 3.26 22.30 -1.01
N PHE A 204 3.39 23.60 -1.08
CA PHE A 204 4.25 24.28 -2.04
C PHE A 204 5.56 24.70 -1.34
N ILE A 205 6.68 24.21 -1.86
CA ILE A 205 8.02 24.52 -1.37
C ILE A 205 8.76 25.25 -2.50
N LYS A 206 8.82 26.58 -2.45
CA LYS A 206 9.62 27.35 -3.41
C LYS A 206 11.12 27.13 -3.14
N THR A 207 11.85 26.62 -4.13
CA THR A 207 13.27 26.29 -4.00
C THR A 207 14.19 27.27 -4.71
N VAL A 208 13.71 27.91 -5.78
CA VAL A 208 14.43 28.98 -6.49
C VAL A 208 13.46 30.10 -6.84
N THR A 209 13.87 31.34 -6.55
CA THR A 209 13.15 32.57 -6.90
C THR A 209 13.69 33.19 -8.18
N SER A 210 12.84 33.96 -8.87
CA SER A 210 13.19 34.73 -10.07
C SER A 210 12.80 36.20 -9.88
N SER A 211 13.49 37.10 -10.60
CA SER A 211 13.12 38.53 -10.68
C SER A 211 11.93 38.79 -11.62
N ALA A 212 11.44 37.76 -12.33
CA ALA A 212 10.23 37.86 -13.11
C ALA A 212 9.05 38.37 -12.25
N VAL A 213 8.15 39.12 -12.88
CA VAL A 213 6.98 39.69 -12.21
C VAL A 213 5.70 38.96 -12.58
N ASP A 214 5.61 38.43 -13.80
CA ASP A 214 4.40 37.82 -14.33
C ASP A 214 4.32 36.32 -14.04
N TYR A 215 3.09 35.87 -13.76
CA TYR A 215 2.70 34.47 -13.68
C TYR A 215 2.19 33.98 -15.04
N PRO A 216 2.35 32.68 -15.36
CA PRO A 216 1.80 32.11 -16.58
C PRO A 216 0.27 32.26 -16.59
N GLN A 217 -0.26 32.67 -17.74
CA GLN A 217 -1.69 32.84 -17.97
C GLN A 217 -2.33 31.53 -18.45
N ALA A 218 -3.65 31.42 -18.28
CA ALA A 218 -4.41 30.27 -18.78
C ALA A 218 -4.19 30.07 -20.29
N ASN A 219 -4.11 28.80 -20.71
CA ASN A 219 -3.85 28.37 -22.10
C ASN A 219 -2.45 28.68 -22.65
N GLN A 220 -1.56 29.32 -21.90
CA GLN A 220 -0.17 29.45 -22.32
C GLN A 220 0.51 28.08 -22.40
N THR A 221 1.41 27.98 -23.37
CA THR A 221 2.31 26.86 -23.56
C THR A 221 3.53 27.05 -22.67
N LEU A 222 3.70 26.15 -21.71
CA LEU A 222 4.79 26.16 -20.75
C LEU A 222 5.87 25.18 -21.16
N THR A 223 7.13 25.63 -21.13
CA THR A 223 8.28 24.72 -21.16
C THR A 223 8.73 24.49 -19.72
N ILE A 224 8.80 23.23 -19.31
CA ILE A 224 9.15 22.86 -17.93
C ILE A 224 10.17 21.72 -17.90
N ARG A 225 10.85 21.56 -16.77
CA ARG A 225 11.40 20.27 -16.34
C ARG A 225 10.60 19.76 -15.16
N ALA A 226 10.30 18.47 -15.16
CA ALA A 226 9.52 17.85 -14.09
C ALA A 226 10.10 16.49 -13.71
N THR A 227 10.05 16.17 -12.42
CA THR A 227 10.38 14.84 -11.90
C THR A 227 9.38 14.45 -10.81
N GLY A 228 8.58 13.42 -11.07
CA GLY A 228 7.59 12.85 -10.17
C GLY A 228 8.14 11.67 -9.37
N LYS A 229 7.88 11.67 -8.06
CA LYS A 229 8.26 10.60 -7.13
C LYS A 229 7.11 10.28 -6.18
N LEU A 230 7.00 9.00 -5.82
CA LEU A 230 6.21 8.61 -4.65
C LEU A 230 6.98 9.01 -3.38
N LEU A 231 6.28 9.30 -2.29
CA LEU A 231 6.93 9.77 -1.05
C LEU A 231 7.88 8.74 -0.43
N ARG A 232 7.65 7.44 -0.68
CA ARG A 232 8.51 6.35 -0.20
C ARG A 232 9.48 5.80 -1.26
N ALA A 233 9.39 6.26 -2.51
CA ALA A 233 10.23 5.76 -3.59
C ALA A 233 11.55 6.55 -3.71
N SER A 234 12.66 5.83 -3.85
CA SER A 234 13.96 6.44 -4.18
C SER A 234 14.08 6.78 -5.67
N ILE A 235 13.43 5.99 -6.53
CA ILE A 235 13.44 6.12 -7.98
C ILE A 235 12.20 6.92 -8.44
N PRO A 236 12.36 7.90 -9.33
CA PRO A 236 11.22 8.59 -9.92
C PRO A 236 10.39 7.66 -10.80
N PHE A 237 9.06 7.78 -10.69
CA PHE A 237 8.14 7.09 -11.59
C PHE A 237 7.93 7.87 -12.89
N ASP A 238 8.24 9.17 -12.85
CA ASP A 238 8.16 10.10 -13.96
C ASP A 238 9.39 11.01 -13.91
N SER A 239 10.22 10.96 -14.95
CA SER A 239 11.38 11.85 -15.08
C SER A 239 11.50 12.21 -16.54
N THR A 240 11.35 13.49 -16.85
CA THR A 240 11.39 13.92 -18.23
C THR A 240 12.81 13.90 -18.78
N GLY A 241 13.86 13.97 -17.93
CA GLY A 241 15.29 14.03 -18.29
C GLY A 241 15.71 15.23 -19.15
N SER A 242 14.71 15.91 -19.73
CA SER A 242 14.73 16.94 -20.76
C SER A 242 13.51 17.85 -20.54
N THR A 243 13.46 18.95 -21.26
CA THR A 243 12.32 19.87 -21.21
C THR A 243 11.10 19.26 -21.89
N ILE A 244 9.94 19.40 -21.27
CA ILE A 244 8.64 19.06 -21.89
C ILE A 244 7.81 20.32 -22.07
N THR A 245 6.96 20.29 -23.09
CA THR A 245 6.02 21.36 -23.39
C THR A 245 4.62 20.92 -22.99
N THR A 246 3.94 21.71 -22.16
CA THR A 246 2.57 21.44 -21.71
C THR A 246 1.77 22.72 -21.68
N ALA A 247 0.46 22.65 -21.92
CA ALA A 247 -0.41 23.82 -21.74
C ALA A 247 -0.91 23.89 -20.29
N LEU A 248 -0.87 25.08 -19.70
CA LEU A 248 -1.45 25.31 -18.37
C LEU A 248 -2.95 24.96 -18.41
N ALA A 249 -3.41 24.22 -17.40
CA ALA A 249 -4.77 23.68 -17.30
C ALA A 249 -5.13 22.51 -18.25
N LYS A 250 -4.19 22.03 -19.07
CA LYS A 250 -4.33 20.73 -19.78
C LYS A 250 -3.51 19.60 -19.15
N SER A 251 -2.69 19.89 -18.13
CA SER A 251 -2.02 18.82 -17.37
C SER A 251 -3.05 17.95 -16.66
N LEU A 252 -2.78 16.64 -16.61
CA LEU A 252 -3.68 15.61 -16.12
C LEU A 252 -3.97 15.68 -14.61
N MET A 253 -3.26 16.51 -13.85
CA MET A 253 -3.38 16.60 -12.39
C MET A 253 -3.60 18.04 -11.92
N ALA A 254 -4.65 18.25 -11.12
CA ALA A 254 -5.05 19.56 -10.62
C ALA A 254 -3.95 20.21 -9.75
N GLY A 255 -3.30 19.45 -8.87
CA GLY A 255 -2.22 19.95 -8.00
C GLY A 255 -0.97 20.35 -8.79
N PHE A 256 -0.71 19.69 -9.91
CA PHE A 256 0.38 20.06 -10.81
C PHE A 256 0.09 21.38 -11.52
N ASN A 257 -1.14 21.56 -12.04
CA ASN A 257 -1.57 22.84 -12.63
C ASN A 257 -1.54 23.98 -11.61
N GLU A 258 -2.03 23.72 -10.38
CA GLU A 258 -2.03 24.69 -9.29
C GLU A 258 -0.60 25.12 -8.91
N GLY A 259 0.33 24.17 -8.80
CA GLY A 259 1.73 24.47 -8.52
C GLY A 259 2.42 25.24 -9.65
N LEU A 260 2.15 24.92 -10.92
CA LEU A 260 2.68 25.66 -12.07
C LEU A 260 2.17 27.09 -12.13
N ALA A 261 0.88 27.31 -11.84
CA ALA A 261 0.29 28.65 -11.80
C ALA A 261 0.89 29.55 -10.70
N LYS A 262 1.54 28.94 -9.70
CA LYS A 262 2.22 29.64 -8.59
C LYS A 262 3.69 29.95 -8.86
N LEU A 263 4.24 29.52 -10.01
CA LEU A 263 5.61 29.81 -10.40
C LEU A 263 5.66 30.95 -11.41
N LYS A 264 6.73 31.74 -11.30
CA LYS A 264 7.16 32.65 -12.36
C LYS A 264 8.25 32.00 -13.21
N VAL A 265 8.45 32.52 -14.42
CA VAL A 265 9.51 32.02 -15.31
C VAL A 265 10.88 32.11 -14.61
N GLY A 266 11.63 31.00 -14.62
CA GLY A 266 12.91 30.82 -13.96
C GLY A 266 12.81 30.28 -12.52
N GLU A 267 11.61 30.18 -11.94
CA GLU A 267 11.44 29.63 -10.59
C GLU A 267 11.43 28.09 -10.58
N LYS A 268 11.78 27.54 -9.41
CA LYS A 268 11.70 26.11 -9.11
C LYS A 268 10.91 25.90 -7.83
N ALA A 269 10.19 24.79 -7.78
CA ALA A 269 9.51 24.35 -6.58
C ALA A 269 9.48 22.83 -6.46
N THR A 270 9.39 22.37 -5.21
CA THR A 270 8.87 21.05 -4.89
C THR A 270 7.39 21.19 -4.56
N LEU A 271 6.55 20.44 -5.24
CA LEU A 271 5.12 20.27 -4.98
C LEU A 271 4.91 18.94 -4.27
N ILE A 272 4.18 18.92 -3.17
CA ILE A 272 3.72 17.67 -2.54
C ILE A 272 2.22 17.78 -2.33
N PHE A 273 1.44 16.83 -2.83
CA PHE A 273 0.00 16.93 -2.78
C PHE A 273 -0.71 15.58 -2.64
N PRO A 274 -1.92 15.57 -2.05
CA PRO A 274 -2.74 14.37 -1.90
C PRO A 274 -3.24 13.86 -3.25
N SER A 275 -3.65 12.60 -3.27
CA SER A 275 -4.19 11.94 -4.46
C SER A 275 -5.45 12.63 -5.02
N SER A 276 -6.24 13.31 -4.19
CA SER A 276 -7.46 14.03 -4.59
C SER A 276 -7.22 15.08 -5.69
N ILE A 277 -6.02 15.68 -5.70
CA ILE A 277 -5.55 16.60 -6.75
C ILE A 277 -4.40 16.01 -7.60
N GLY A 278 -4.12 14.71 -7.45
CA GLY A 278 -3.21 13.91 -8.25
C GLY A 278 -3.92 12.82 -9.04
N TYR A 279 -3.50 11.56 -8.84
CA TYR A 279 -4.03 10.38 -9.56
C TYR A 279 -5.26 9.71 -8.92
N LYS A 280 -5.77 10.27 -7.81
CA LYS A 280 -7.04 9.89 -7.16
C LYS A 280 -7.13 8.39 -6.82
N ASP A 281 -8.34 7.85 -6.87
CA ASP A 281 -8.68 6.44 -6.64
C ASP A 281 -8.29 5.51 -7.81
N LYS A 282 -7.85 6.06 -8.94
CA LYS A 282 -7.47 5.28 -10.13
C LYS A 282 -5.99 4.97 -10.21
N GLY A 283 -5.14 5.82 -9.62
CA GLY A 283 -3.70 5.68 -9.77
C GLY A 283 -3.23 5.92 -11.21
N LEU A 284 -2.03 5.46 -11.53
CA LEU A 284 -1.39 5.54 -12.84
C LEU A 284 -0.85 4.18 -13.28
N GLY A 285 -1.06 3.84 -14.55
CA GLY A 285 -0.27 2.84 -15.26
C GLY A 285 -0.61 1.37 -15.03
N GLY A 286 -1.77 1.01 -14.46
CA GLY A 286 -2.10 -0.39 -14.18
C GLY A 286 -3.56 -0.81 -14.32
N GLN A 287 -3.74 -2.11 -14.61
CA GLN A 287 -4.85 -2.97 -14.19
C GLN A 287 -4.26 -3.95 -13.14
N ALA A 288 -5.02 -4.29 -12.10
CA ALA A 288 -4.70 -5.28 -11.05
C ALA A 288 -3.19 -5.55 -10.84
N GLU A 289 -2.56 -4.75 -9.97
CA GLU A 289 -1.23 -4.95 -9.35
C GLU A 289 -0.01 -4.27 -10.00
N ASN A 290 -0.09 -3.85 -11.27
CA ASN A 290 1.03 -3.16 -11.94
C ASN A 290 0.89 -1.63 -11.94
N PHE A 291 0.63 -1.04 -10.78
CA PHE A 291 0.53 0.42 -10.67
C PHE A 291 1.90 1.08 -10.67
N VAL A 292 2.07 2.07 -11.55
CA VAL A 292 3.19 3.03 -11.50
C VAL A 292 2.98 3.98 -10.32
N VAL A 293 1.74 4.43 -10.14
CA VAL A 293 1.28 5.15 -8.95
C VAL A 293 0.03 4.43 -8.44
N PRO A 294 0.04 3.84 -7.24
CA PRO A 294 -1.15 3.19 -6.71
C PRO A 294 -2.30 4.18 -6.48
N PRO A 295 -3.56 3.70 -6.44
CA PRO A 295 -4.68 4.47 -5.92
C PRO A 295 -4.37 5.13 -4.58
N TYR A 296 -4.99 6.29 -4.33
CA TYR A 296 -4.91 7.03 -3.07
C TYR A 296 -3.49 7.33 -2.59
N THR A 297 -2.57 7.53 -3.53
CA THR A 297 -1.17 7.77 -3.21
C THR A 297 -0.84 9.27 -3.31
N PRO A 298 -0.37 9.91 -2.22
CA PRO A 298 0.17 11.25 -2.30
C PRO A 298 1.51 11.23 -3.06
N ILE A 299 1.76 12.27 -3.83
CA ILE A 299 2.93 12.34 -4.71
C ILE A 299 3.69 13.64 -4.55
N ARG A 300 4.95 13.61 -4.99
CA ARG A 300 5.84 14.76 -5.03
C ARG A 300 6.31 15.01 -6.45
N TYR A 301 6.34 16.28 -6.85
CA TYR A 301 6.95 16.73 -8.09
C TYR A 301 8.00 17.81 -7.82
N ASP A 302 9.19 17.64 -8.39
CA ASP A 302 10.14 18.76 -8.56
C ASP A 302 9.89 19.38 -9.93
N ILE A 303 9.67 20.70 -9.95
CA ILE A 303 9.38 21.44 -11.18
C ILE A 303 10.26 22.67 -11.34
N GLU A 304 10.61 22.96 -12.59
CA GLU A 304 11.27 24.19 -13.04
C GLU A 304 10.45 24.77 -14.20
N LEU A 305 10.01 26.03 -14.07
CA LEU A 305 9.33 26.74 -15.14
C LEU A 305 10.36 27.49 -15.99
N ILE A 306 10.55 27.07 -17.24
CA ILE A 306 11.60 27.60 -18.13
C ILE A 306 11.08 28.74 -19.00
N SER A 307 9.87 28.62 -19.52
CA SER A 307 9.21 29.67 -20.31
C SER A 307 7.69 29.50 -20.32
N ALA A 308 6.99 30.57 -20.67
CA ALA A 308 5.55 30.60 -20.89
C ALA A 308 5.27 31.45 -22.15
N GLN A 309 4.55 30.89 -23.12
CA GLN A 309 4.21 31.52 -24.40
C GLN A 309 2.72 31.40 -24.67
#